data_AF-X1PKS8-F1
#
_entry.id   AF-X1PKS8-F1
#
_cell.length_a   1.000
_cell.length_b   1.000
_cell.length_c   1.000
_cell.angle_alpha   90.00
_cell.angle_beta   90.00
_cell.angle_gamma   90.00
#
_symmetry.space_group_name_H-M   'P 1'
#
loop_
_entity.id
_entity.type
_entity.pdbx_description
1 polymer ?
#
loop_
_entity_poly.entity_id
_entity_poly.type
_entity_poly.pdbx_seq_one_letter_code
_entity_poly.pdbx_strand_id
1 'polypeptide(L)'
;MNHRLVRGLDYYTRTVFEIQPEAEGAQATLGGGGRYDDLIEELGGKPTPALGFATGIERIILNLKKQNVTIPPLPRPQVFIAHIGDEAR
;
A
#
# COMPACT_ATOMS: atom_id res chain seq x y z
N MET A 1 -8.30 1.29 20.69
CA MET A 1 -7.28 2.35 20.48
C MET A 1 -5.98 1.94 21.14
N ASN A 2 -4.83 2.24 20.54
CA ASN A 2 -3.51 1.97 21.12
C ASN A 2 -2.82 3.29 21.49
N HIS A 3 -2.71 3.58 22.79
CA HIS A 3 -2.06 4.80 23.30
C HIS A 3 -0.53 4.78 23.28
N ARG A 4 0.07 3.63 22.91
CA ARG A 4 1.53 3.44 22.83
C ARG A 4 2.04 3.42 21.39
N LEU A 5 1.16 3.66 20.41
CA LEU A 5 1.54 3.65 19.01
C LEU A 5 2.41 4.88 18.71
N VAL A 6 3.67 4.62 18.35
CA VAL A 6 4.61 5.61 17.84
C VAL A 6 5.07 5.18 16.45
N ARG A 7 5.34 6.14 15.56
CA ARG A 7 5.87 5.87 14.23
C ARG A 7 7.39 5.93 14.26
N GLY A 8 8.06 5.21 13.36
CA GLY A 8 9.52 5.20 13.27
C GLY A 8 10.14 6.41 12.57
N LEU A 9 9.37 7.46 12.30
CA LEU A 9 9.83 8.71 11.67
C LEU A 9 9.36 9.87 12.54
N ASP A 10 10.25 10.82 12.81
CA ASP A 10 10.02 11.83 13.86
C ASP A 10 9.14 13.00 13.40
N TYR A 11 8.83 13.10 12.11
CA TYR A 11 8.02 14.20 11.56
C TYR A 11 6.52 14.14 11.92
N TYR A 12 6.06 13.08 12.61
CA TYR A 12 4.66 12.93 12.96
C TYR A 12 4.30 13.79 14.17
N THR A 13 3.22 14.57 14.06
CA THR A 13 2.85 15.59 15.06
C THR A 13 1.68 15.19 15.95
N ARG A 14 0.66 14.53 15.38
CA ARG A 14 -0.62 14.24 16.07
C ARG A 14 -1.12 12.83 15.77
N THR A 15 -2.09 12.73 14.87
CA THR A 15 -2.73 11.47 14.50
C THR A 15 -1.69 10.52 13.93
N VAL A 16 -1.65 9.29 14.43
CA VAL A 16 -0.90 8.18 13.87
C VAL A 16 -1.78 6.95 13.81
N PHE A 17 -1.60 6.14 12.76
CA PHE A 17 -2.37 4.90 12.59
C PHE A 17 -1.57 3.82 11.87
N GLU A 18 -2.04 2.59 12.04
CA GLU A 18 -1.56 1.40 11.36
C GLU A 18 -2.74 0.54 10.93
N ILE A 19 -2.59 -0.11 9.77
CA ILE A 19 -3.50 -1.14 9.27
C ILE A 19 -2.78 -2.47 9.44
N GLN A 20 -3.32 -3.31 10.33
CA GLN A 20 -2.80 -4.63 10.63
C GLN A 20 -3.85 -5.69 10.27
N PRO A 21 -3.46 -6.86 9.74
CA PRO A 21 -4.38 -7.97 9.53
C PRO A 21 -4.78 -8.58 10.88
N GLU A 22 -6.04 -9.00 11.03
CA GLU A 22 -6.59 -9.49 12.31
C GLU A 22 -5.82 -10.68 12.89
N ALA A 23 -5.26 -11.54 12.04
CA ALA A 23 -4.61 -12.78 12.44
C ALA A 23 -3.10 -12.65 12.72
N GLU A 24 -2.49 -11.47 12.57
CA GLU A 24 -1.04 -11.29 12.73
C GLU A 24 -0.72 -10.10 13.67
N GLY A 25 0.34 -10.26 14.49
CA GLY A 25 0.78 -9.23 15.43
C GLY A 25 1.46 -8.02 14.77
N ALA A 26 1.96 -7.09 15.58
CA ALA A 26 2.48 -5.77 15.15
C ALA A 26 3.57 -5.78 14.05
N GLN A 27 4.24 -6.91 13.79
CA GLN A 27 5.21 -7.06 12.69
C GLN A 27 4.54 -7.21 11.30
N ALA A 28 3.21 -7.37 11.24
CA ALA A 28 2.46 -7.61 10.01
C ALA A 28 1.73 -6.38 9.46
N THR A 29 2.08 -5.18 9.91
CA THR A 29 1.47 -3.93 9.42
C THR A 29 1.53 -3.85 7.88
N LEU A 30 0.35 -3.76 7.27
CA LEU A 30 0.18 -3.62 5.81
C LEU A 30 0.53 -2.21 5.35
N GLY A 31 0.18 -1.22 6.17
CA GLY A 31 0.44 0.18 5.91
C GLY A 31 0.20 1.02 7.15
N GLY A 32 0.68 2.25 7.12
CA GLY A 32 0.53 3.17 8.22
C GLY A 32 0.74 4.60 7.77
N GLY A 33 0.31 5.52 8.60
CA GLY A 33 0.33 6.93 8.27
C GLY A 33 0.01 7.79 9.49
N GLY A 34 -0.20 9.06 9.21
CA GLY A 34 -0.44 10.05 10.24
C GLY A 34 -0.30 11.47 9.73
N ARG A 35 -0.46 12.40 10.66
CA ARG A 35 -0.38 13.85 10.45
C ARG A 35 1.06 14.35 10.65
N TYR A 36 1.52 15.21 9.74
CA TYR A 36 2.87 15.74 9.69
C TYR A 36 2.85 17.24 9.30
N ASP A 37 2.21 18.04 10.15
CA ASP A 37 1.91 19.45 9.86
C ASP A 37 3.15 20.32 9.68
N ASP A 38 4.22 20.01 10.40
CA ASP A 38 5.42 20.86 10.45
C ASP A 38 6.44 20.50 9.35
N LEU A 39 6.27 19.34 8.70
CA LEU A 39 7.24 18.80 7.74
C LEU A 39 7.48 19.74 6.54
N ILE A 40 6.43 20.40 6.04
CA ILE A 40 6.58 21.32 4.89
C ILE A 40 7.37 22.58 5.30
N GLU A 41 7.19 23.06 6.52
CA GLU A 41 7.93 24.21 7.05
C GLU A 41 9.40 23.84 7.30
N GLU A 42 9.68 22.67 7.89
CA GLU A 42 11.04 22.15 8.08
C GLU A 42 11.82 22.01 6.76
N LEU A 43 11.13 21.78 5.65
CA LEU A 43 11.70 21.71 4.31
C LEU A 43 11.80 23.07 3.59
N GLY A 44 11.53 24.18 4.28
CA GLY A 44 11.62 25.56 3.75
C GLY A 44 10.38 26.06 3.02
N GLY A 45 9.27 25.34 3.12
CA GLY A 45 7.97 25.76 2.61
C GLY A 45 7.20 26.68 3.57
N LYS A 46 5.98 27.05 3.18
CA LYS A 46 5.06 27.74 4.09
C LYS A 46 4.45 26.73 5.07
N PRO A 47 4.15 27.12 6.33
CA PRO A 47 3.44 26.26 7.27
C PRO A 47 2.17 25.69 6.64
N THR A 48 2.13 24.37 6.44
CA THR A 48 1.09 23.69 5.68
C THR A 48 0.74 22.37 6.35
N PRO A 49 -0.40 22.29 7.06
CA PRO A 49 -0.89 21.05 7.66
C PRO A 49 -1.02 19.94 6.63
N ALA A 50 -0.60 18.73 6.98
CA ALA A 50 -0.58 17.60 6.06
C ALA A 50 -0.84 16.26 6.76
N LEU A 51 -1.47 15.34 6.04
CA LEU A 51 -1.73 13.97 6.47
C LEU A 51 -1.63 13.04 5.28
N GLY A 52 -1.09 11.85 5.52
CA GLY A 52 -0.93 10.84 4.48
C GLY A 52 -0.55 9.50 5.07
N PHE A 53 -0.29 8.55 4.17
CA PHE A 53 0.08 7.19 4.53
C PHE A 53 0.92 6.56 3.43
N ALA A 54 1.56 5.46 3.79
CA ALA A 54 2.24 4.58 2.86
C ALA A 54 1.88 3.12 3.16
N THR A 55 1.95 2.28 2.14
CA THR A 55 1.72 0.84 2.25
C THR A 55 2.66 0.09 1.30
N GLY A 56 3.00 -1.15 1.67
CA GLY A 56 3.79 -2.03 0.82
C GLY A 56 2.87 -2.93 0.00
N ILE A 57 2.90 -2.80 -1.33
CA ILE A 57 2.07 -3.61 -2.24
C ILE A 57 2.40 -5.10 -2.07
N GLU A 58 3.67 -5.44 -1.91
CA GLU A 58 4.14 -6.81 -1.68
C GLU A 58 3.53 -7.39 -0.40
N ARG A 59 3.41 -6.59 0.66
CA ARG A 59 2.79 -7.02 1.92
C ARG A 59 1.29 -7.28 1.75
N ILE A 60 0.60 -6.43 1.00
CA ILE A 60 -0.82 -6.64 0.66
C ILE A 60 -0.97 -7.94 -0.14
N ILE A 61 -0.17 -8.14 -1.19
CA ILE A 61 -0.22 -9.36 -2.02
C ILE A 61 0.04 -10.61 -1.17
N LEU A 62 1.05 -10.59 -0.30
CA LEU A 62 1.36 -11.71 0.59
C LEU A 62 0.20 -11.99 1.56
N ASN A 63 -0.44 -10.94 2.10
CA ASN A 63 -1.58 -11.09 2.97
C ASN A 63 -2.81 -11.66 2.24
N LEU A 64 -3.09 -11.22 1.01
CA LEU A 64 -4.15 -11.79 0.16
C LEU A 64 -3.90 -13.27 -0.14
N LYS A 65 -2.65 -13.65 -0.45
CA LYS A 65 -2.27 -15.05 -0.66
C LYS A 65 -2.48 -15.90 0.59
N LYS A 66 -2.08 -15.40 1.77
CA LYS A 66 -2.29 -16.09 3.05
C LYS A 66 -3.77 -16.30 3.37
N GLN A 67 -4.60 -15.32 3.03
CA GLN A 67 -6.06 -15.40 3.19
C GLN A 67 -6.74 -16.25 2.12
N ASN A 68 -6.00 -16.80 1.15
CA ASN A 68 -6.53 -17.54 0.00
C ASN A 68 -7.61 -16.75 -0.77
N VAL A 69 -7.44 -15.43 -0.89
CA VAL A 69 -8.38 -14.58 -1.62
C VAL A 69 -8.37 -14.97 -3.10
N THR A 70 -9.55 -15.26 -3.65
CA THR A 70 -9.70 -15.57 -5.07
C THR A 70 -9.59 -14.28 -5.89
N ILE A 71 -8.60 -14.21 -6.78
CA ILE A 71 -8.41 -13.08 -7.68
C ILE A 71 -9.18 -13.35 -8.99
N PRO A 72 -10.04 -12.42 -9.45
CA PRO A 72 -10.75 -12.59 -10.70
C PRO A 72 -9.75 -12.74 -11.86
N PRO A 73 -10.04 -13.59 -12.86
CA PRO A 73 -9.18 -13.75 -14.01
C PRO A 73 -9.12 -12.44 -14.81
N LEU A 74 -7.97 -12.16 -15.42
CA LEU A 74 -7.84 -11.07 -16.37
C LEU A 74 -8.80 -11.29 -17.56
N PRO A 75 -9.31 -10.20 -18.17
CA PRO A 75 -10.05 -10.30 -19.43
C PRO A 75 -9.20 -11.07 -20.45
N ARG A 76 -9.79 -12.12 -21.04
CA ARG A 76 -9.14 -12.92 -22.08
C ARG A 76 -9.70 -12.54 -23.44
N PRO A 77 -8.88 -12.52 -24.50
CA PRO A 77 -9.40 -12.36 -25.85
C PRO A 77 -10.41 -13.47 -26.13
N GLN A 78 -11.59 -13.11 -26.63
CA GLN A 78 -12.62 -14.08 -27.03
C GLN A 78 -12.25 -14.76 -28.36
N VAL A 79 -11.48 -14.07 -29.20
CA VAL A 79 -11.04 -14.52 -30.51
C VAL A 79 -9.55 -14.18 -30.66
N PHE A 80 -8.75 -15.15 -31.10
CA PHE A 80 -7.36 -14.97 -31.50
C PHE A 80 -7.22 -15.40 -32.96
N ILE A 81 -6.82 -14.49 -33.84
CA ILE A 81 -6.62 -14.76 -35.26
C ILE A 81 -5.12 -14.91 -35.49
N ALA A 82 -4.68 -16.12 -35.83
CA ALA A 82 -3.33 -16.40 -36.29
C ALA A 82 -3.34 -16.67 -37.79
N HIS A 83 -2.55 -15.90 -38.54
CA HIS A 83 -2.32 -16.12 -39.97
C HIS A 83 -0.90 -16.65 -40.15
N ILE A 84 -0.77 -17.81 -40.79
CA ILE A 84 0.49 -18.30 -41.32
C ILE A 84 0.48 -17.96 -42.81
N GLY A 85 1.39 -17.06 -43.21
CA GLY A 85 1.63 -16.75 -44.61
C GLY A 85 2.47 -17.83 -45.28
N ASP A 86 2.43 -17.86 -46.61
CA ASP A 86 3.12 -18.88 -47.40
C ASP A 86 4.65 -18.87 -47.18
N GLU A 87 5.24 -17.76 -46.72
CA GLU A 87 6.66 -17.63 -46.40
C GLU A 87 7.11 -18.35 -45.12
N ALA A 88 6.17 -18.83 -44.29
CA ALA A 88 6.46 -19.48 -43.01
C ALA A 88 6.35 -21.02 -43.06
N ARG A 89 6.30 -21.61 -44.27
CA ARG A 89 6.17 -23.06 -44.50
C ARG A 89 7.51 -23.78 -44.60
#